data_AF-A0A2W6CS00-F1
#
_entry.id   AF-A0A2W6CS00-F1
#
_cell.length_a   1.000
_cell.length_b   1.000
_cell.length_c   1.000
_cell.angle_alpha   90.00
_cell.angle_beta   90.00
_cell.angle_gamma   90.00
#
_symmetry.space_group_name_H-M   'P 1'
#
loop_
_entity.id
_entity.type
_entity.pdbx_description
1 polymer ?
#
loop_
_entity_poly.entity_id
_entity_poly.type
_entity_poly.pdbx_seq_one_letter_code
_entity_poly.pdbx_strand_id
1 'polypeptide(L)'
;MRPVDDLPVALPPGQRDAYPTNEPALWALAARHHAEDSVGRLLSALGWVLLVVLVAAAIPMTKRLRRWHRRRNVVSGAERVLVAWNEAAEALTLAGAPRRSTETFEEHAVRASAVGRLGSEPSRSLVLLARSAGAASYARDMMPAALVELSVTAAADVENALWSAASVSQRVRWTLSARPLIGKHLTGKRRD
;
A
#
# COMPACT_ATOMS: atom_id res chain seq x y z
N MET A 1 -35.82 -36.02 45.68
CA MET A 1 -36.42 -35.66 44.38
C MET A 1 -37.87 -36.08 44.41
N ARG A 2 -38.80 -35.12 44.50
CA ARG A 2 -40.25 -35.36 44.42
C ARG A 2 -40.66 -35.27 42.94
N PRO A 3 -41.42 -36.23 42.39
CA PRO A 3 -42.07 -36.04 41.12
C PRO A 3 -43.10 -34.91 41.26
N VAL A 4 -43.00 -33.91 40.40
CA VAL A 4 -44.03 -32.89 40.25
C VAL A 4 -45.06 -33.52 39.30
N ASP A 5 -46.20 -33.91 39.85
CA ASP A 5 -47.33 -34.38 39.07
C ASP A 5 -47.86 -33.23 38.21
N ASP A 6 -47.54 -33.28 36.92
CA ASP A 6 -48.08 -32.37 35.90
C ASP A 6 -49.58 -32.61 35.75
N LEU A 7 -50.38 -31.77 36.41
CA LEU A 7 -51.82 -31.68 36.21
C LEU A 7 -52.12 -31.27 34.75
N PRO A 8 -52.91 -32.05 34.00
CA PRO A 8 -53.49 -31.58 32.75
C PRO A 8 -54.59 -30.57 33.09
N VAL A 9 -54.23 -29.28 33.18
CA VAL A 9 -55.23 -28.21 33.22
C VAL A 9 -55.90 -28.17 31.85
N ALA A 10 -57.07 -28.81 31.75
CA ALA A 10 -57.94 -28.72 30.60
C ALA A 10 -58.42 -27.26 30.47
N LEU A 11 -57.85 -26.54 29.53
CA LEU A 11 -58.32 -25.20 29.17
C LEU A 11 -59.78 -25.29 28.69
N PRO A 12 -60.65 -24.37 29.11
CA PRO A 12 -62.07 -24.40 28.78
C PRO A 12 -62.30 -24.33 27.24
N PRO A 13 -63.24 -25.13 26.71
CA PRO A 13 -63.60 -25.08 25.29
C PRO A 13 -64.29 -23.75 24.98
N GLY A 14 -63.66 -22.93 24.14
CA GLY A 14 -64.16 -21.61 23.74
C GLY A 14 -63.15 -20.46 23.86
N GLN A 15 -61.98 -20.70 24.46
CA GLN A 15 -60.96 -19.67 24.69
C GLN A 15 -59.68 -19.88 23.87
N ARG A 16 -59.76 -20.66 22.77
CA ARG A 16 -58.62 -20.90 21.86
C ARG A 16 -58.44 -19.80 20.80
N ASP A 17 -59.48 -19.01 20.54
CA ASP A 17 -59.48 -18.03 19.45
C ASP A 17 -59.34 -16.57 19.91
N ALA A 18 -59.23 -16.35 21.23
CA ALA A 18 -59.03 -15.03 21.82
C ALA A 18 -57.55 -14.75 22.14
N TYR A 19 -56.62 -15.21 21.29
CA TYR A 19 -55.34 -14.52 21.23
C TYR A 19 -55.64 -13.18 20.56
N PRO A 20 -55.48 -12.03 21.24
CA PRO A 20 -55.60 -10.76 20.55
C PRO A 20 -54.60 -10.84 19.39
N THR A 21 -55.14 -10.83 18.18
CA THR A 21 -54.37 -10.79 16.95
C THR A 21 -53.91 -9.36 16.85
N ASN A 22 -52.98 -8.96 17.74
CA ASN A 22 -52.26 -7.70 17.65
C ASN A 22 -51.20 -7.82 16.55
N GLU A 23 -51.66 -8.23 15.36
CA GLU A 23 -51.03 -8.05 14.05
C GLU A 23 -50.23 -6.74 13.98
N PRO A 24 -50.80 -5.55 14.27
CA PRO A 24 -50.03 -4.30 14.19
C PRO A 24 -48.86 -4.23 15.19
N ALA A 25 -48.98 -4.85 16.38
CA ALA A 25 -47.88 -4.89 17.34
C ALA A 25 -46.77 -5.86 16.90
N LEU A 26 -47.14 -6.96 16.25
CA LEU A 26 -46.18 -7.91 15.67
C LEU A 26 -45.42 -7.29 14.50
N TRP A 27 -46.10 -6.54 13.62
CA TRP A 27 -45.45 -5.78 12.54
C TRP A 27 -44.51 -4.69 13.07
N ALA A 28 -44.90 -3.97 14.12
CA ALA A 28 -44.06 -2.94 14.74
C ALA A 28 -42.78 -3.53 15.39
N LEU A 29 -42.89 -4.71 16.01
CA LEU A 29 -41.75 -5.41 16.59
C LEU A 29 -40.80 -5.96 15.51
N ALA A 30 -41.36 -6.56 14.44
CA ALA A 30 -40.58 -7.04 13.31
C ALA A 30 -39.84 -5.89 12.59
N ALA A 31 -40.50 -4.74 12.40
CA ALA A 31 -39.88 -3.56 11.82
C ALA A 31 -38.74 -2.99 12.67
N ARG A 32 -38.87 -3.02 14.02
CA ARG A 32 -37.78 -2.62 14.94
C ARG A 32 -36.59 -3.57 14.85
N HIS A 33 -36.80 -4.88 14.85
CA HIS A 33 -35.71 -5.84 14.70
C HIS A 33 -34.96 -5.67 13.38
N HIS A 34 -35.67 -5.44 12.27
CA HIS A 34 -35.03 -5.15 10.99
C HIS A 34 -34.23 -3.83 10.99
N ALA A 35 -34.71 -2.80 11.67
CA ALA A 35 -33.99 -1.54 11.80
C ALA A 35 -32.71 -1.69 12.65
N GLU A 36 -32.77 -2.43 13.75
CA GLU A 36 -31.60 -2.70 14.62
C GLU A 36 -30.53 -3.52 13.89
N ASP A 37 -30.94 -4.55 13.14
CA ASP A 37 -30.04 -5.36 12.30
C ASP A 37 -29.38 -4.53 11.20
N SER A 38 -30.10 -3.56 10.63
CA SER A 38 -29.60 -2.67 9.58
C SER A 38 -28.52 -1.73 10.12
N VAL A 39 -28.73 -1.17 11.30
CA VAL A 39 -27.74 -0.30 11.96
C VAL A 39 -26.47 -1.07 12.31
N GLY A 40 -26.61 -2.29 12.86
CA GLY A 40 -25.47 -3.14 13.18
C GLY A 40 -24.63 -3.50 11.93
N ARG A 41 -25.29 -3.80 10.81
CA ARG A 41 -24.61 -4.06 9.53
C ARG A 41 -23.90 -2.84 8.98
N LEU A 42 -24.52 -1.66 9.04
CA LEU A 42 -23.92 -0.40 8.59
C LEU A 42 -22.66 -0.06 9.40
N LEU A 43 -22.74 -0.14 10.74
CA LEU A 43 -21.59 0.10 11.62
C LEU A 43 -20.47 -0.89 11.35
N SER A 44 -20.81 -2.17 11.15
CA SER A 44 -19.83 -3.21 10.82
C SER A 44 -19.17 -2.94 9.47
N ALA A 45 -19.94 -2.58 8.45
CA ALA A 45 -19.43 -2.23 7.13
C ALA A 45 -18.50 -1.00 7.21
N LEU A 46 -18.88 0.02 7.96
CA LEU A 46 -18.05 1.21 8.18
C LEU A 46 -16.74 0.86 8.89
N GLY A 47 -16.79 -0.02 9.89
CA GLY A 47 -15.60 -0.54 10.58
C GLY A 47 -14.64 -1.25 9.63
N TRP A 48 -15.16 -2.10 8.74
CA TRP A 48 -14.35 -2.77 7.71
C TRP A 48 -13.74 -1.78 6.72
N VAL A 49 -14.52 -0.79 6.26
CA VAL A 49 -14.00 0.26 5.36
C VAL A 49 -12.89 1.05 6.03
N LEU A 50 -13.08 1.46 7.28
CA LEU A 50 -12.07 2.19 8.05
C LEU A 50 -10.79 1.36 8.22
N LEU A 51 -10.92 0.07 8.53
CA LEU A 51 -9.79 -0.85 8.66
C LEU A 51 -9.01 -0.96 7.34
N VAL A 52 -9.71 -1.13 6.21
CA VAL A 52 -9.09 -1.18 4.88
C VAL A 52 -8.35 0.11 4.57
N VAL A 53 -8.94 1.27 4.88
CA VAL A 53 -8.29 2.58 4.69
C VAL A 53 -7.04 2.71 5.56
N LEU A 54 -7.10 2.31 6.83
CA LEU A 54 -5.95 2.34 7.75
C LEU A 54 -4.81 1.43 7.27
N VAL A 55 -5.11 0.20 6.85
CA VAL A 55 -4.11 -0.73 6.31
C VAL A 55 -3.50 -0.17 5.02
N ALA A 56 -4.33 0.38 4.12
CA ALA A 56 -3.87 1.00 2.89
C ALA A 56 -2.97 2.23 3.16
N ALA A 57 -3.20 2.98 4.23
CA ALA A 57 -2.40 4.14 4.64
C ALA A 57 -1.13 3.76 5.43
N ALA A 58 -1.16 2.67 6.22
CA ALA A 58 -0.03 2.23 7.03
C ALA A 58 1.17 1.77 6.18
N ILE A 59 0.92 1.15 5.03
CA ILE A 59 1.96 0.65 4.12
C ILE A 59 2.84 1.78 3.53
N PRO A 60 2.29 2.85 2.92
CA PRO A 60 3.11 3.96 2.45
C PRO A 60 3.78 4.72 3.60
N MET A 61 3.12 4.83 4.77
CA MET A 61 3.69 5.50 5.95
C MET A 61 4.93 4.78 6.47
N THR A 62 4.90 3.44 6.55
CA THR A 62 6.05 2.63 6.99
C THR A 62 7.20 2.67 5.97
N LYS A 63 6.91 2.68 4.65
CA LYS A 63 7.92 2.92 3.61
C LYS A 63 8.54 4.31 3.74
N ARG A 64 7.73 5.34 4.01
CA ARG A 64 8.19 6.72 4.20
C ARG A 64 9.07 6.87 5.43
N LEU A 65 8.71 6.23 6.55
CA LEU A 65 9.52 6.19 7.77
C LEU A 65 10.84 5.45 7.56
N ARG A 66 10.84 4.32 6.81
CA ARG A 66 12.07 3.62 6.43
C ARG A 66 12.97 4.48 5.53
N ARG A 67 12.40 5.20 4.55
CA ARG A 67 13.13 6.18 3.73
C ARG A 67 13.75 7.27 4.61
N TRP A 68 13.01 7.75 5.61
CA TRP A 68 13.49 8.77 6.53
C TRP A 68 14.61 8.28 7.46
N HIS A 69 14.49 7.06 7.98
CA HIS A 69 15.55 6.43 8.78
C HIS A 69 16.83 6.17 7.97
N ARG A 70 16.71 5.72 6.71
CA ARG A 70 17.88 5.59 5.83
C ARG A 70 18.57 6.95 5.64
N ARG A 71 17.81 8.01 5.37
CA ARG A 71 18.37 9.37 5.18
C ARG A 71 19.08 9.93 6.42
N ARG A 72 18.79 9.43 7.63
CA ARG A 72 19.44 9.88 8.88
C ARG A 72 20.74 9.16 9.21
N ASN A 73 20.97 7.98 8.64
CA ASN A 73 22.17 7.18 8.90
C ASN A 73 23.18 7.21 7.75
N VAL A 74 22.85 7.85 6.63
CA VAL A 74 23.74 7.98 5.46
C VAL A 74 24.67 9.16 5.67
N VAL A 75 25.94 8.86 5.90
CA VAL A 75 26.96 9.86 6.29
C VAL A 75 27.60 10.52 5.07
N SER A 76 27.66 9.84 3.91
CA SER A 76 28.33 10.37 2.71
C SER A 76 27.37 10.89 1.64
N GLY A 77 27.77 11.94 0.93
CA GLY A 77 27.00 12.52 -0.17
C GLY A 77 26.77 11.52 -1.31
N ALA A 78 27.78 10.70 -1.61
CA ALA A 78 27.71 9.66 -2.63
C ALA A 78 26.65 8.59 -2.31
N GLU A 79 26.60 8.12 -1.06
CA GLU A 79 25.60 7.16 -0.64
C GLU A 79 24.18 7.74 -0.74
N ARG A 80 23.98 9.03 -0.44
CA ARG A 80 22.66 9.69 -0.62
C ARG A 80 22.20 9.69 -2.07
N VAL A 81 23.11 9.94 -3.02
CA VAL A 81 22.80 9.91 -4.46
C VAL A 81 22.47 8.49 -4.93
N LEU A 82 23.24 7.48 -4.49
CA LEU A 82 22.96 6.08 -4.83
C LEU A 82 21.62 5.60 -4.25
N VAL A 83 21.28 6.02 -3.04
CA VAL A 83 19.96 5.76 -2.45
C VAL A 83 18.85 6.43 -3.26
N ALA A 84 19.02 7.71 -3.65
CA ALA A 84 18.06 8.41 -4.48
C ALA A 84 17.84 7.74 -5.84
N TRP A 85 18.93 7.29 -6.48
CA TRP A 85 18.86 6.48 -7.70
C TRP A 85 18.11 5.17 -7.49
N ASN A 86 18.41 4.42 -6.42
CA ASN A 86 17.75 3.15 -6.15
C ASN A 86 16.24 3.34 -5.89
N GLU A 87 15.85 4.40 -5.18
CA GLU A 87 14.43 4.78 -4.99
C GLU A 87 13.73 5.04 -6.34
N ALA A 88 14.37 5.79 -7.24
CA ALA A 88 13.85 6.03 -8.58
C ALA A 88 13.78 4.75 -9.44
N ALA A 89 14.81 3.90 -9.39
CA ALA A 89 14.87 2.64 -10.12
C ALA A 89 13.81 1.63 -9.63
N GLU A 90 13.51 1.61 -8.34
CA GLU A 90 12.40 0.83 -7.78
C GLU A 90 11.05 1.32 -8.32
N ALA A 91 10.83 2.64 -8.35
CA ALA A 91 9.61 3.23 -8.93
C ALA A 91 9.48 2.89 -10.43
N LEU A 92 10.57 2.99 -11.20
CA LEU A 92 10.60 2.59 -12.61
C LEU A 92 10.34 1.09 -12.79
N THR A 93 10.84 0.25 -11.89
CA THR A 93 10.57 -1.19 -11.91
C THR A 93 9.09 -1.50 -11.71
N LEU A 94 8.42 -0.79 -10.79
CA LEU A 94 6.97 -0.88 -10.62
C LEU A 94 6.20 -0.41 -11.86
N ALA A 95 6.74 0.58 -12.58
CA ALA A 95 6.25 1.04 -13.87
C ALA A 95 6.60 0.10 -15.05
N GLY A 96 7.24 -1.04 -14.80
CA GLY A 96 7.56 -2.04 -15.83
C GLY A 96 8.88 -1.78 -16.56
N ALA A 97 9.75 -0.93 -16.03
CA ALA A 97 11.07 -0.61 -16.58
C ALA A 97 12.23 -1.07 -15.66
N PRO A 98 12.34 -2.38 -15.33
CA PRO A 98 13.44 -2.88 -14.50
C PRO A 98 14.78 -2.68 -15.20
N ARG A 99 15.83 -2.40 -14.43
CA ARG A 99 17.21 -2.30 -14.94
C ARG A 99 17.74 -3.67 -15.37
N ARG A 100 18.48 -3.73 -16.48
CA ARG A 100 19.21 -4.94 -16.91
C ARG A 100 20.60 -4.97 -16.27
N SER A 101 21.15 -6.14 -15.97
CA SER A 101 22.44 -6.27 -15.27
C SER A 101 23.63 -5.70 -16.05
N THR A 102 23.57 -5.73 -17.38
CA THR A 102 24.63 -5.22 -18.27
C THR A 102 24.49 -3.73 -18.58
N GLU A 103 23.40 -3.10 -18.14
CA GLU A 103 23.04 -1.74 -18.53
C GLU A 103 23.67 -0.73 -17.58
N THR A 104 24.26 0.32 -18.13
CA THR A 104 24.76 1.45 -17.34
C THR A 104 23.59 2.26 -16.76
N PHE A 105 23.87 3.17 -15.82
CA PHE A 105 22.82 4.01 -15.25
C PHE A 105 22.16 4.90 -16.32
N GLU A 106 22.96 5.50 -17.21
CA GLU A 106 22.45 6.39 -18.25
C GLU A 106 21.65 5.64 -19.31
N GLU A 107 22.12 4.46 -19.75
CA GLU A 107 21.36 3.59 -20.66
C GLU A 107 20.00 3.20 -20.05
N HIS A 108 19.99 2.83 -18.76
CA HIS A 108 18.76 2.50 -18.04
C HIS A 108 17.83 3.69 -17.98
N ALA A 109 18.33 4.90 -17.68
CA ALA A 109 17.51 6.11 -17.67
C ALA A 109 16.87 6.40 -19.03
N VAL A 110 17.65 6.35 -20.11
CA VAL A 110 17.16 6.59 -21.46
C VAL A 110 16.09 5.56 -21.84
N ARG A 111 16.36 4.27 -21.64
CA ARG A 111 15.36 3.23 -21.95
C ARG A 111 14.12 3.34 -21.05
N ALA A 112 14.32 3.54 -19.76
CA ALA A 112 13.24 3.56 -18.78
C ALA A 112 12.34 4.79 -18.93
N SER A 113 12.87 5.94 -19.37
CA SER A 113 12.05 7.11 -19.70
C SER A 113 11.04 6.84 -20.82
N ALA A 114 11.46 6.12 -21.86
CA ALA A 114 10.58 5.69 -22.95
C ALA A 114 9.53 4.67 -22.48
N VAL A 115 9.95 3.65 -21.72
CA VAL A 115 9.03 2.60 -21.22
C VAL A 115 8.02 3.17 -20.22
N GLY A 116 8.48 4.03 -19.31
CA GLY A 116 7.67 4.70 -18.30
C GLY A 116 6.83 5.86 -18.83
N ARG A 117 6.94 6.18 -20.13
CA ARG A 117 6.27 7.31 -20.79
C ARG A 117 6.44 8.63 -20.04
N LEU A 118 7.65 8.86 -19.55
CA LEU A 118 7.98 10.10 -18.86
C LEU A 118 7.91 11.27 -19.84
N GLY A 119 7.42 12.42 -19.37
CA GLY A 119 7.51 13.67 -20.12
C GLY A 119 8.98 14.07 -20.36
N SER A 120 9.20 15.06 -21.22
CA SER A 120 10.56 15.52 -21.56
C SER A 120 11.36 15.96 -20.34
N GLU A 121 10.73 16.66 -19.40
CA GLU A 121 11.42 17.20 -18.22
C GLU A 121 11.78 16.13 -17.19
N PRO A 122 10.86 15.25 -16.73
CA PRO A 122 11.24 14.12 -15.88
C PRO A 122 12.27 13.19 -16.52
N SER A 123 12.24 13.05 -17.86
CA SER A 123 13.24 12.26 -18.59
C SER A 123 14.64 12.88 -18.45
N ARG A 124 14.76 14.21 -18.56
CA ARG A 124 16.03 14.92 -18.33
C ARG A 124 16.50 14.77 -16.89
N SER A 125 15.60 14.95 -15.91
CA SER A 125 15.91 14.74 -14.49
C SER A 125 16.41 13.32 -14.22
N LEU A 126 15.80 12.30 -14.85
CA LEU A 126 16.25 10.91 -14.72
C LEU A 126 17.66 10.69 -15.29
N VAL A 127 17.98 11.28 -16.44
CA VAL A 127 19.32 11.19 -17.03
C VAL A 127 20.37 11.92 -16.18
N LEU A 128 20.04 13.10 -15.64
CA LEU A 128 20.92 13.83 -14.71
C LEU A 128 21.20 13.01 -13.45
N LEU A 129 20.15 12.38 -12.89
CA LEU A 129 20.29 11.49 -11.74
C LEU A 129 21.12 10.24 -12.07
N ALA A 130 20.94 9.64 -13.24
CA ALA A 130 21.75 8.50 -13.67
C ALA A 130 23.24 8.86 -13.76
N ARG A 131 23.55 10.04 -14.30
CA ARG A 131 24.92 10.54 -14.38
C ARG A 131 25.51 10.77 -12.99
N SER A 132 24.77 11.40 -12.09
CA SER A 132 25.24 11.62 -10.72
C SER A 132 25.41 10.31 -9.94
N ALA A 133 24.55 9.32 -10.18
CA ALA A 133 24.70 7.96 -9.63
C ALA A 133 25.96 7.26 -10.16
N GLY A 134 26.27 7.41 -11.45
CA GLY A 134 27.52 6.94 -12.04
C GLY A 134 28.73 7.58 -11.35
N ALA A 135 28.75 8.91 -11.21
CA ALA A 135 29.81 9.61 -10.48
C ALA A 135 29.92 9.16 -9.02
N ALA A 136 28.77 8.99 -8.34
CA ALA A 136 28.69 8.55 -6.95
C ALA A 136 29.26 7.14 -6.75
N SER A 137 29.10 6.22 -7.71
CA SER A 137 29.63 4.86 -7.60
C SER A 137 31.17 4.77 -7.55
N TYR A 138 31.86 5.83 -7.99
CA TYR A 138 33.32 5.94 -7.94
C TYR A 138 33.82 7.02 -6.97
N ALA A 139 32.91 7.79 -6.37
CA ALA A 139 33.26 8.82 -5.41
C ALA A 139 33.64 8.18 -4.07
N ARG A 140 34.84 8.50 -3.56
CA ARG A 140 35.35 7.89 -2.32
C ARG A 140 34.55 8.28 -1.08
N ASP A 141 34.05 9.51 -1.01
CA ASP A 141 33.12 9.99 0.04
C ASP A 141 32.57 11.40 -0.22
N MET A 142 33.35 12.26 -0.89
CA MET A 142 32.98 13.66 -1.08
C MET A 142 32.29 13.91 -2.43
N MET A 143 31.00 14.18 -2.37
CA MET A 143 30.26 14.81 -3.46
C MET A 143 29.85 16.24 -3.05
N PRO A 144 29.87 17.22 -3.98
CA PRO A 144 29.38 18.57 -3.71
C PRO A 144 27.93 18.54 -3.20
N ALA A 145 27.64 19.25 -2.11
CA ALA A 145 26.31 19.26 -1.50
C ALA A 145 25.21 19.66 -2.49
N ALA A 146 25.48 20.66 -3.35
CA ALA A 146 24.55 21.08 -4.40
C ALA A 146 24.21 19.95 -5.39
N LEU A 147 25.18 19.10 -5.74
CA LEU A 147 24.94 17.97 -6.64
C LEU A 147 24.12 16.87 -5.96
N VAL A 148 24.34 16.66 -4.65
CA VAL A 148 23.53 15.74 -3.84
C VAL A 148 22.08 16.22 -3.78
N GLU A 149 21.85 17.50 -3.47
CA GLU A 149 20.50 18.08 -3.43
C GLU A 149 19.81 18.01 -4.80
N LEU A 150 20.51 18.41 -5.87
CA LEU A 150 19.99 18.32 -7.23
C LEU A 150 19.56 16.88 -7.58
N SER A 151 20.35 15.88 -7.19
CA SER A 151 20.05 14.47 -7.44
C SER A 151 18.84 14.00 -6.64
N VAL A 152 18.72 14.39 -5.37
CA VAL A 152 17.57 14.04 -4.53
C VAL A 152 16.28 14.66 -5.09
N THR A 153 16.34 15.90 -5.56
CA THR A 153 15.22 16.59 -6.20
C THR A 153 14.84 15.90 -7.51
N ALA A 154 15.82 15.61 -8.37
CA ALA A 154 15.59 14.90 -9.63
C ALA A 154 14.92 13.53 -9.44
N ALA A 155 15.30 12.78 -8.39
CA ALA A 155 14.65 11.52 -8.05
C ALA A 155 13.18 11.72 -7.64
N ALA A 156 12.90 12.75 -6.83
CA ALA A 156 11.54 13.08 -6.43
C ALA A 156 10.66 13.49 -7.61
N ASP A 157 11.20 14.26 -8.56
CA ASP A 157 10.49 14.68 -9.77
C ASP A 157 10.10 13.49 -10.64
N VAL A 158 11.02 12.53 -10.83
CA VAL A 158 10.74 11.29 -11.57
C VAL A 158 9.66 10.46 -10.87
N GLU A 159 9.75 10.28 -9.54
CA GLU A 159 8.75 9.55 -8.78
C GLU A 159 7.37 10.22 -8.89
N ASN A 160 7.29 11.55 -8.71
CA ASN A 160 6.05 12.32 -8.85
C ASN A 160 5.46 12.21 -10.26
N ALA A 161 6.30 12.24 -11.30
CA ALA A 161 5.88 12.05 -12.68
C ALA A 161 5.30 10.65 -12.92
N LEU A 162 5.92 9.60 -12.38
CA LEU A 162 5.41 8.23 -12.47
C LEU A 162 4.07 8.07 -11.74
N TRP A 163 3.94 8.62 -10.54
CA TRP A 163 2.69 8.55 -9.78
C TRP A 163 1.56 9.33 -10.45
N SER A 164 1.84 10.53 -10.96
CA SER A 164 0.84 11.33 -11.67
C SER A 164 0.37 10.65 -12.96
N ALA A 165 1.27 10.00 -13.69
CA ALA A 165 0.95 9.22 -14.88
C ALA A 165 0.22 7.89 -14.58
N ALA A 166 0.37 7.32 -13.39
CA ALA A 166 -0.25 6.05 -13.02
C ALA A 166 -1.77 6.17 -12.81
N SER A 167 -2.52 5.24 -13.38
CA SER A 167 -3.96 5.07 -13.12
C SER A 167 -4.24 4.64 -11.68
N VAL A 168 -5.46 4.86 -11.20
CA VAL A 168 -5.87 4.51 -9.82
C VAL A 168 -5.60 3.03 -9.49
N SER A 169 -5.91 2.13 -10.42
CA SER A 169 -5.67 0.68 -10.23
C SER A 169 -4.19 0.32 -10.18
N GLN A 170 -3.34 1.00 -10.96
CA GLN A 170 -1.88 0.85 -10.90
C GLN A 170 -1.35 1.36 -9.57
N ARG A 171 -1.83 2.51 -9.10
CA ARG A 171 -1.43 3.07 -7.80
C ARG A 171 -1.71 2.10 -6.68
N VAL A 172 -2.94 1.57 -6.60
CA VAL A 172 -3.31 0.55 -5.59
C VAL A 172 -2.39 -0.67 -5.68
N ARG A 173 -2.13 -1.18 -6.89
CA ARG A 173 -1.24 -2.34 -7.10
C ARG A 173 0.20 -2.05 -6.67
N TRP A 174 0.72 -0.87 -6.97
CA TRP A 174 2.06 -0.45 -6.58
C TRP A 174 2.21 -0.31 -5.06
N THR A 175 1.18 0.21 -4.38
CA THR A 175 1.16 0.30 -2.92
C THR A 175 1.16 -1.09 -2.28
N LEU A 176 0.37 -2.02 -2.82
CA LEU A 176 0.23 -3.39 -2.31
C LEU A 176 1.38 -4.34 -2.72
N SER A 177 2.19 -3.97 -3.72
CA SER A 177 3.34 -4.76 -4.13
C SER A 177 4.40 -4.78 -3.03
N ALA A 178 4.45 -5.87 -2.27
CA ALA A 178 5.43 -6.15 -1.22
C ALA A 178 6.77 -6.68 -1.76
N ARG A 179 7.22 -6.22 -2.94
CA ARG A 179 8.57 -6.52 -3.44
C ARG A 179 9.57 -5.54 -2.81
N PRO A 180 9.99 -5.81 -1.56
CA PRO A 180 11.42 -5.95 -1.33
C PRO A 180 11.73 -6.90 -0.16
N LEU A 181 11.48 -8.22 -0.28
CA LEU A 181 12.00 -9.21 0.68
C LEU A 181 12.44 -10.56 0.08
N ILE A 182 12.08 -10.88 -1.17
CA ILE A 182 12.50 -12.12 -1.83
C ILE A 182 13.72 -11.81 -2.72
N GLY A 183 14.89 -11.63 -2.11
CA GLY A 183 16.08 -11.23 -2.87
C GLY A 183 17.45 -11.47 -2.23
N LYS A 184 17.52 -12.11 -1.05
CA LYS A 184 18.79 -12.52 -0.43
C LYS A 184 18.61 -13.77 0.44
N HIS A 185 18.36 -14.94 -0.15
CA HIS A 185 18.66 -16.19 0.59
C HIS A 185 18.88 -17.47 -0.23
N LEU A 186 19.15 -17.41 -1.53
CA LEU A 186 19.38 -18.64 -2.32
C LEU A 186 20.49 -18.48 -3.38
N THR A 187 21.71 -18.15 -2.98
CA THR A 187 22.90 -18.40 -3.81
C THR A 187 24.13 -18.44 -2.92
N GLY A 188 24.61 -19.64 -2.60
CA GLY A 188 25.86 -19.81 -1.86
C GLY A 188 26.13 -21.14 -1.17
N LYS A 189 25.47 -22.26 -1.56
CA LYS A 189 25.97 -23.61 -1.24
C LYS A 189 26.54 -24.20 -2.54
N ARG A 190 27.73 -23.72 -2.94
CA ARG A 190 28.57 -24.51 -3.84
C ARG A 190 29.25 -25.56 -2.98
N ARG A 191 29.07 -26.80 -3.44
CA ARG A 191 29.71 -28.00 -2.93
C ARG A 191 31.22 -27.86 -3.16
N ASP A 192 31.98 -28.04 -2.11
CA ASP A 192 33.29 -28.66 -2.19
C ASP A 192 33.09 -30.18 -2.07
#